data_AF-A0A2R7YVN5-F1
#
_entry.id   AF-A0A2R7YVN5-F1
#
_cell.length_a   1.000
_cell.length_b   1.000
_cell.length_c   1.000
_cell.angle_alpha   90.00
_cell.angle_beta   90.00
_cell.angle_gamma   90.00
#
_symmetry.space_group_name_H-M   'P 1'
#
loop_
_entity.id
_entity.type
_entity.pdbx_description
1 polymer ?
#
loop_
_entity_poly.entity_id
_entity_poly.type
_entity_poly.pdbx_seq_one_letter_code
_entity_poly.pdbx_strand_id
1 'polypeptide(L)'
;MTVKDRRPSQAAFATATFTETRRVGGEWRQVPASRVHAKTMGSTVTLCGQSTLSWFKFWDIAFVTVQSDRCPQCTDALAQRFAEARRR
;
A
#
# COMPACT_ATOMS: atom_id res chain seq x y z
N MET A 1 8.48 -24.21 -10.81
CA MET A 1 8.57 -23.23 -9.71
C MET A 1 7.16 -23.01 -9.16
N THR A 2 6.81 -23.70 -8.07
CA THR A 2 5.45 -23.76 -7.54
C THR A 2 5.20 -22.56 -6.63
N VAL A 3 4.31 -21.66 -7.03
CA VAL A 3 3.86 -20.53 -6.21
C VAL A 3 2.99 -21.09 -5.08
N LYS A 4 3.63 -21.48 -3.96
CA LYS A 4 2.95 -21.87 -2.73
C LYS A 4 2.23 -20.65 -2.13
N ASP A 5 0.92 -20.78 -1.96
CA ASP A 5 0.09 -20.11 -0.96
C ASP A 5 0.47 -18.66 -0.59
N ARG A 6 0.08 -17.70 -1.43
CA ARG A 6 -0.12 -16.33 -0.94
C ARG A 6 -1.49 -16.28 -0.27
N ARG A 7 -1.49 -16.27 1.06
CA ARG A 7 -2.71 -16.05 1.84
C ARG A 7 -3.44 -14.83 1.27
N PRO A 8 -4.76 -14.90 1.00
CA PRO A 8 -5.52 -13.84 0.32
C PRO A 8 -5.54 -12.49 1.06
N SER A 9 -4.99 -12.45 2.28
CA SER A 9 -4.85 -11.27 3.11
C SER A 9 -3.53 -10.49 2.91
N GLN A 10 -2.61 -10.92 2.05
CA GLN A 10 -1.24 -10.37 1.97
C GLN A 10 -0.96 -9.37 0.83
N ALA A 11 -1.82 -9.21 -0.17
CA ALA A 11 -1.42 -8.50 -1.40
C ALA A 11 -1.84 -7.02 -1.46
N ALA A 12 -1.75 -6.27 -0.35
CA ALA A 12 -1.99 -4.82 -0.34
C ALA A 12 -0.65 -4.04 -0.39
N PHE A 13 -0.44 -3.30 -1.47
CA PHE A 13 0.78 -2.54 -1.75
C PHE A 13 0.58 -1.06 -1.48
N ALA A 14 1.67 -0.39 -1.09
CA ALA A 14 1.70 1.05 -0.89
C ALA A 14 1.74 1.82 -2.22
N THR A 15 0.96 2.90 -2.31
CA THR A 15 1.01 3.87 -3.42
C THR A 15 0.72 5.27 -2.90
N ALA A 16 1.28 6.29 -3.53
CA ALA A 16 1.06 7.69 -3.17
C ALA A 16 0.86 8.53 -4.43
N THR A 17 0.11 9.62 -4.31
CA THR A 17 -0.10 10.57 -5.40
C THR A 17 1.20 11.27 -5.79
N PHE A 18 2.07 11.55 -4.82
CA PHE A 18 3.33 12.27 -5.04
C PHE A 18 4.47 11.72 -4.18
N THR A 19 5.70 11.90 -4.68
CA THR A 19 6.95 11.67 -3.96
C THR A 19 7.75 12.97 -3.89
N GLU A 20 8.47 13.19 -2.80
CA GLU A 20 9.46 14.24 -2.65
C GLU A 20 10.86 13.63 -2.53
N THR A 21 11.88 14.34 -2.97
CA THR A 21 13.28 13.93 -2.75
C THR A 21 13.75 14.47 -1.40
N ARG A 22 14.02 13.59 -0.45
CA ARG A 22 14.44 13.94 0.91
C ARG A 22 15.73 13.24 1.30
N ARG A 23 16.56 13.89 2.10
CA ARG A 23 17.79 13.28 2.64
C ARG A 23 17.46 12.41 3.85
N VAL A 24 17.69 11.10 3.75
CA VAL A 24 17.42 10.09 4.78
C VAL A 24 18.70 9.30 5.05
N GLY A 25 19.23 9.37 6.27
CA GLY A 25 20.49 8.68 6.61
C GLY A 25 21.71 9.15 5.80
N GLY A 26 21.70 10.40 5.34
CA GLY A 26 22.77 10.96 4.51
C GLY A 26 22.59 10.81 3.00
N GLU A 27 21.69 9.93 2.54
CA GLU A 27 21.37 9.68 1.13
C GLU A 27 20.11 10.41 0.67
N TRP A 28 20.08 10.85 -0.57
CA TRP A 28 18.84 11.36 -1.19
C TRP A 28 17.94 10.19 -1.58
N ARG A 29 16.71 10.15 -1.04
CA ARG A 29 15.71 9.14 -1.34
C ARG A 29 14.39 9.78 -1.71
N GLN A 30 13.65 9.15 -2.63
CA GLN A 30 12.26 9.49 -2.91
C GLN A 30 11.41 8.98 -1.76
N VAL A 31 10.77 9.88 -1.03
CA VAL A 31 9.84 9.56 0.06
C VAL A 31 8.43 9.98 -0.33
N PRO A 32 7.37 9.32 0.17
CA PRO A 32 6.00 9.78 -0.06
C PRO A 32 5.84 11.21 0.47
N ALA A 33 5.45 12.14 -0.40
CA ALA A 33 5.12 13.52 -0.01
C ALA A 33 3.64 13.66 0.38
N SER A 34 2.85 12.62 0.09
CA SER A 34 1.44 12.55 0.37
C SER A 34 1.12 11.35 1.24
N ARG A 35 -0.11 11.34 1.75
CA ARG A 35 -0.72 10.17 2.38
C ARG A 35 -0.57 8.93 1.48
N VAL A 36 -0.18 7.81 2.08
CA VAL A 36 0.01 6.52 1.43
C VAL A 36 -1.29 5.74 1.44
N HIS A 37 -1.62 5.11 0.32
CA HIS A 37 -2.83 4.31 0.14
C HIS A 37 -2.51 2.85 -0.14
N ALA A 38 -3.43 1.98 0.24
CA ALA A 38 -3.37 0.56 -0.05
C ALA A 38 -4.02 0.28 -1.40
N LYS A 39 -3.41 -0.58 -2.22
CA LYS A 39 -4.04 -1.15 -3.42
C LYS A 39 -3.77 -2.65 -3.52
N THR A 40 -4.71 -3.39 -4.09
CA THR A 40 -4.45 -4.79 -4.47
C THR A 40 -3.52 -4.82 -5.70
N MET A 41 -2.64 -5.81 -5.79
CA MET A 41 -1.87 -6.06 -7.02
C MET A 41 -2.80 -6.21 -8.23
N GLY A 42 -2.43 -5.59 -9.36
CA GLY A 42 -3.25 -5.58 -10.58
C GLY A 42 -4.43 -4.60 -10.56
N SER A 43 -4.82 -4.07 -9.40
CA SER A 43 -5.88 -3.06 -9.32
C SER A 43 -5.38 -1.69 -9.78
N THR A 44 -6.25 -0.95 -10.48
CA THR A 44 -6.09 0.47 -10.77
C THR A 44 -6.70 1.36 -9.69
N VAL A 45 -7.36 0.78 -8.68
CA VAL A 45 -8.07 1.49 -7.61
C VAL A 45 -7.51 1.12 -6.23
N THR A 46 -7.39 2.10 -5.34
CA THR A 46 -7.02 1.89 -3.92
C THR A 46 -8.16 1.25 -3.13
N LEU A 47 -7.88 0.79 -1.91
CA LEU A 47 -8.92 0.26 -1.02
C LEU A 47 -9.96 1.31 -0.61
N CYS A 48 -9.58 2.60 -0.62
CA CYS A 48 -10.50 3.71 -0.37
C CYS A 48 -11.19 4.23 -1.65
N GLY A 49 -11.09 3.52 -2.79
CA GLY A 49 -11.82 3.86 -4.01
C GLY A 49 -11.18 4.90 -4.92
N GLN A 50 -9.95 5.33 -4.66
CA GLN A 50 -9.26 6.33 -5.50
C GLN A 50 -8.53 5.66 -6.67
N SER A 51 -8.59 6.30 -7.85
CA SER A 51 -7.83 5.85 -9.03
C SER A 51 -6.34 6.09 -8.84
N THR A 52 -5.53 5.09 -9.21
CA THR A 52 -4.05 5.06 -9.09
C THR A 52 -3.35 5.12 -10.45
N LEU A 53 -4.05 5.51 -11.51
CA LEU A 53 -3.52 5.52 -12.88
C LEU A 53 -2.30 6.45 -13.04
N SER A 54 -2.33 7.61 -12.38
CA SER A 54 -1.27 8.62 -12.42
C SER A 54 -0.31 8.58 -11.23
N TRP A 55 -0.45 7.59 -10.34
CA TRP A 55 0.24 7.59 -9.06
C TRP A 55 1.58 6.88 -9.13
N PHE A 56 2.51 7.32 -8.28
CA PHE A 56 3.74 6.60 -8.06
C PHE A 56 3.43 5.28 -7.34
N LYS A 57 3.93 4.18 -7.91
CA LYS A 57 3.76 2.83 -7.36
C LYS A 57 5.05 2.48 -6.63
N PHE A 58 4.98 2.31 -5.32
CA PHE A 58 6.06 1.71 -4.56
C PHE A 58 5.94 0.20 -4.74
N TRP A 59 6.39 -0.28 -5.90
CA TRP A 59 6.44 -1.71 -6.19
C TRP A 59 7.17 -2.41 -5.05
N ASP A 60 6.59 -3.52 -4.58
CA ASP A 60 7.11 -4.37 -3.50
C ASP A 60 7.07 -3.83 -2.05
N ILE A 61 6.49 -2.65 -1.78
CA ILE A 61 6.26 -2.21 -0.39
C ILE A 61 4.87 -2.64 0.09
N ALA A 62 4.85 -3.51 1.10
CA ALA A 62 3.61 -3.90 1.76
C ALA A 62 3.01 -2.71 2.51
N PHE A 63 1.72 -2.44 2.33
CA PHE A 63 1.06 -1.29 2.97
C PHE A 63 1.14 -1.33 4.52
N VAL A 64 1.20 -2.53 5.10
CA VAL A 64 1.30 -2.74 6.55
C VAL A 64 2.64 -2.29 7.14
N THR A 65 3.71 -2.20 6.35
CA THR A 65 5.05 -1.80 6.85
C THR A 65 5.23 -0.28 6.88
N VAL A 66 4.29 0.48 6.34
CA VAL A 66 4.30 1.95 6.33
C VAL A 66 3.79 2.43 7.69
N GLN A 67 4.67 2.99 8.52
CA GLN A 67 4.33 3.33 9.91
C GLN A 67 3.66 4.71 10.05
N SER A 68 4.03 5.68 9.22
CA SER A 68 3.50 7.06 9.22
C SER A 68 2.78 7.38 7.91
N ASP A 69 1.78 8.25 7.97
CA ASP A 69 1.04 8.80 6.81
C ASP A 69 0.16 7.82 6.01
N ARG A 70 -0.30 6.73 6.63
CA ARG A 70 -1.30 5.84 6.00
C ARG A 70 -2.67 6.49 5.90
N CYS A 71 -3.38 6.22 4.82
CA CYS A 71 -4.78 6.58 4.67
C CYS A 71 -5.64 5.82 5.69
N PRO A 72 -6.41 6.51 6.56
CA PRO A 72 -7.26 5.86 7.55
C PRO A 72 -8.28 4.91 6.91
N GLN A 73 -8.96 5.36 5.84
CA GLN A 73 -9.93 4.54 5.11
C GLN A 73 -9.31 3.28 4.50
N CYS A 74 -8.08 3.36 3.99
CA CYS A 74 -7.36 2.18 3.50
C CYS A 74 -6.96 1.25 4.65
N THR A 75 -6.65 1.80 5.82
CA THR A 75 -6.31 1.04 7.03
C THR A 75 -7.53 0.28 7.54
N ASP A 76 -8.69 0.94 7.60
CA ASP A 76 -9.96 0.35 8.02
C ASP A 76 -10.40 -0.75 7.06
N ALA A 77 -10.38 -0.48 5.74
CA ALA A 77 -10.73 -1.47 4.72
C ALA A 77 -9.81 -2.69 4.77
N LEU A 78 -8.52 -2.50 5.06
CA LEU A 78 -7.58 -3.62 5.21
C LEU A 78 -7.86 -4.41 6.50
N ALA A 79 -8.16 -3.74 7.62
CA ALA A 79 -8.54 -4.38 8.87
C ALA A 79 -9.82 -5.21 8.73
N GLN A 80 -10.83 -4.71 8.01
CA GLN A 80 -12.06 -5.44 7.70
C GLN A 80 -11.75 -6.73 6.91
N ARG A 81 -10.93 -6.64 5.86
CA ARG A 81 -10.49 -7.83 5.09
C ARG A 81 -9.77 -8.86 5.95
N PHE A 82 -8.92 -8.43 6.89
CA PHE A 82 -8.27 -9.35 7.83
C PHE A 82 -9.27 -10.02 8.78
N ALA A 83 -10.27 -9.26 9.27
CA ALA A 83 -11.32 -9.80 10.13
C ALA A 83 -12.18 -10.82 9.39
N GLU A 84 -12.55 -10.56 8.14
CA GLU A 84 -13.30 -11.49 7.28
C GLU A 84 -12.51 -12.76 6.99
N ALA A 85 -11.22 -12.64 6.66
CA ALA A 85 -10.36 -13.79 6.38
C ALA A 85 -10.14 -14.69 7.60
N ARG A 86 -10.26 -14.16 8.83
CA ARG A 86 -10.18 -14.93 10.08
C ARG A 86 -11.47 -15.68 10.43
N ARG A 87 -12.61 -15.29 9.83
CA ARG A 87 -13.92 -15.92 10.06
C ARG A 87 -14.20 -17.09 9.11
N ARG A 88 -13.36 -17.27 8.09
CA ARG A 88 -13.43 -18.35 7.10
C ARG A 88 -12.40 -19.41 7.45
#